data_AF-A0ABD4THQ8-F1
#
_entry.id   AF-A0ABD4THQ8-F1
#
_cell.length_a   1.000
_cell.length_b   1.000
_cell.length_c   1.000
_cell.angle_alpha   90.00
_cell.angle_beta   90.00
_cell.angle_gamma   90.00
#
_symmetry.space_group_name_H-M   'P 1'
#
loop_
_entity.id
_entity.type
_entity.pdbx_description
1 polymer ?
#
loop_
_entity_poly.entity_id
_entity_poly.type
_entity_poly.pdbx_seq_one_letter_code
_entity_poly.pdbx_strand_id
1 'polypeptide(L)' 'MGRSIGSVRQGVNEIARRWERAGRALRREEQPYAIRLAEMARAHTGEGFYAFDDPLEAAVFSVFIELVKERDVDP' A
#
# COMPACT_ATOMS: atom_id res chain seq x y z
N MET A 1 -28.44 2.02 -9.46
CA MET A 1 -27.54 3.20 -9.50
C MET A 1 -26.21 2.75 -8.92
N GLY A 2 -25.24 2.47 -9.80
CA GLY A 2 -23.94 1.92 -9.42
C GLY A 2 -23.25 2.86 -8.47
N ARG A 3 -22.84 2.35 -7.29
CA ARG A 3 -21.96 3.09 -6.40
C ARG A 3 -20.75 3.49 -7.22
N SER A 4 -20.41 4.78 -7.21
CA SER A 4 -19.15 5.28 -7.75
C SER A 4 -18.04 4.32 -7.30
N ILE A 5 -17.52 3.50 -8.22
CA ILE A 5 -16.36 2.66 -7.91
C ILE A 5 -15.24 3.67 -7.80
N GLY A 6 -14.94 4.10 -6.57
CA GLY A 6 -13.76 4.90 -6.32
C GLY A 6 -12.58 4.18 -6.98
N SER A 7 -11.76 4.92 -7.72
CA SER A 7 -10.68 4.28 -8.49
C SER A 7 -9.84 3.41 -7.56
N VAL A 8 -9.29 2.30 -8.04
CA VAL A 8 -8.41 1.41 -7.25
C VAL A 8 -7.33 2.21 -6.51
N ARG A 9 -6.82 3.27 -7.13
CA ARG A 9 -5.96 4.29 -6.52
C ARG A 9 -6.55 4.93 -5.26
N GLN A 10 -7.82 5.36 -5.27
CA GLN A 10 -8.50 5.88 -4.08
C GLN A 10 -8.60 4.80 -2.99
N GLY A 11 -8.98 3.58 -3.34
CA GLY A 11 -9.06 2.47 -2.40
C GLY A 11 -7.70 2.15 -1.73
N VAL A 12 -6.62 2.12 -2.51
CA VAL A 12 -5.25 1.93 -2.02
C VAL A 12 -4.86 3.06 -1.06
N ASN A 13 -5.21 4.30 -1.41
CA ASN A 13 -4.95 5.45 -0.54
C ASN A 13 -5.69 5.37 0.80
N GLU A 14 -6.92 4.86 0.80
CA GLU A 14 -7.69 4.62 2.02
C GLU A 14 -7.11 3.48 2.87
N ILE A 15 -6.69 2.38 2.22
CA ILE A 15 -6.02 1.25 2.88
C ILE A 15 -4.73 1.72 3.56
N ALA A 16 -3.88 2.47 2.85
CA ALA A 16 -2.66 3.01 3.42
C ALA A 16 -2.92 3.94 4.62
N ARG A 17 -3.95 4.80 4.56
CA ARG A 17 -4.36 5.62 5.73
C ARG A 17 -4.88 4.77 6.88
N ARG A 18 -5.51 3.63 6.61
CA ARG A 18 -5.98 2.69 7.63
C ARG A 18 -4.79 1.98 8.28
N TRP A 19 -3.78 1.58 7.51
CA TRP A 19 -2.55 1.00 8.03
C TRP A 19 -1.76 1.98 8.89
N GLU A 20 -1.62 3.24 8.49
CA GLU A 20 -1.01 4.29 9.33
C GLU A 20 -1.73 4.42 10.69
N ARG A 21 -3.07 4.44 10.69
CA ARG A 21 -3.88 4.52 11.92
C ARG A 21 -3.75 3.27 12.78
N ALA A 22 -3.80 2.08 12.17
CA ALA A 22 -3.61 0.81 12.88
C ALA A 22 -2.20 0.71 13.47
N GLY A 23 -1.19 1.18 12.74
CA GLY A 23 0.20 1.23 13.17
C GLY A 23 0.40 2.01 14.46
N ARG A 24 -0.36 3.08 14.70
CA ARG A 24 -0.30 3.86 15.96
C ARG A 24 -0.66 3.04 17.20
N ALA A 25 -1.37 1.93 17.05
CA ALA A 25 -1.70 1.02 18.16
C ALA A 25 -0.61 -0.05 18.41
N LEU A 26 0.41 -0.15 17.55
CA LEU A 26 1.54 -1.06 17.73
C LEU A 26 2.57 -0.54 18.72
N ARG A 27 3.53 -1.41 19.09
CA ARG A 27 4.66 -1.04 19.95
C ARG A 27 5.48 0.07 19.28
N ARG A 28 6.15 0.93 20.06
CA ARG A 28 6.87 2.11 19.52
C ARG A 28 7.92 1.74 18.47
N GLU A 29 8.60 0.62 18.67
CA GLU A 29 9.56 0.04 17.74
C GLU A 29 8.95 -0.46 16.43
N GLU A 30 7.64 -0.78 16.42
CA GLU A 30 6.93 -1.31 15.25
C GLU A 30 6.26 -0.21 14.41
N GLN A 31 5.99 0.94 15.02
CA GLN A 31 5.31 2.07 14.37
C GLN A 31 6.02 2.56 13.09
N PRO A 32 7.36 2.69 13.03
CA PRO A 32 8.06 3.08 11.81
C PRO A 32 7.82 2.10 10.65
N TYR A 33 7.75 0.79 10.93
CA TYR A 33 7.50 -0.22 9.90
C TYR A 33 6.08 -0.11 9.35
N ALA A 34 5.08 0.17 10.19
CA ALA A 34 3.71 0.36 9.73
C ALA A 34 3.57 1.60 8.83
N ILE A 35 4.29 2.69 9.13
CA ILE A 35 4.36 3.88 8.27
C ILE A 35 5.03 3.52 6.94
N ARG A 36 6.17 2.82 6.99
CA ARG A 36 6.91 2.39 5.79
C ARG A 36 6.05 1.52 4.87
N LEU A 37 5.31 0.56 5.40
CA LEU A 37 4.41 -0.29 4.63
C LEU A 37 3.28 0.52 3.96
N ALA A 38 2.76 1.55 4.65
CA ALA A 38 1.75 2.43 4.07
C ALA A 38 2.31 3.32 2.95
N GLU A 39 3.57 3.76 3.05
CA GLU A 39 4.27 4.45 1.98
C GLU A 39 4.47 3.54 0.77
N MET A 40 4.96 2.32 0.99
CA MET A 40 5.17 1.31 -0.06
C MET A 40 3.87 0.99 -0.80
N ALA A 41 2.75 0.84 -0.09
CA ALA A 41 1.45 0.61 -0.70
C ALA A 41 1.06 1.68 -1.74
N ARG A 42 1.50 2.94 -1.53
CA ARG A 42 1.22 4.08 -2.43
C ARG A 42 2.23 4.22 -3.58
N ALA A 43 3.37 3.52 -3.53
CA ALA A 43 4.49 3.71 -4.44
C ALA A 43 4.14 3.41 -5.91
N HIS A 44 3.31 2.40 -6.17
CA HIS A 44 3.02 1.95 -7.54
C HIS A 44 1.64 2.32 -8.06
N THR A 45 1.07 3.47 -7.70
CA THR A 45 -0.24 3.87 -8.23
C THR A 45 -0.24 4.27 -9.73
N GLY A 46 0.70 3.82 -10.56
CA GLY A 46 0.90 4.23 -11.97
C GLY A 46 0.18 3.38 -13.04
N GLU A 47 0.68 3.41 -14.29
CA GLU A 47 0.04 2.85 -15.49
C GLU A 47 -0.24 1.33 -15.45
N GLY A 48 0.48 0.55 -14.63
CA GLY A 48 0.22 -0.89 -14.44
C GLY A 48 -0.91 -1.22 -13.44
N PHE A 49 -1.40 -0.23 -12.69
CA PHE A 49 -2.33 -0.45 -11.58
C PHE A 49 -3.81 -0.56 -12.00
N TYR A 50 -4.12 -0.25 -13.26
CA TYR A 50 -5.46 -0.45 -13.84
C TYR A 50 -5.79 -1.92 -14.10
N ALA A 51 -4.82 -2.82 -13.95
CA ALA A 51 -5.01 -4.26 -14.05
C ALA A 51 -5.67 -4.88 -12.81
N PHE A 52 -5.74 -4.15 -11.69
CA PHE A 52 -6.35 -4.61 -10.46
C PHE A 52 -7.77 -4.07 -10.32
N ASP A 53 -8.71 -4.95 -9.96
CA ASP A 53 -10.07 -4.56 -9.56
C ASP A 53 -10.20 -4.42 -8.03
N ASP A 54 -9.30 -5.04 -7.27
CA ASP A 54 -9.28 -4.99 -5.81
C ASP A 54 -8.18 -4.05 -5.26
N PRO A 55 -8.54 -3.05 -4.44
CA PRO A 55 -7.54 -2.12 -3.89
C PRO A 55 -6.56 -2.75 -2.90
N LEU A 56 -6.92 -3.83 -2.20
CA LEU A 56 -6.01 -4.50 -1.27
C LEU A 56 -4.98 -5.33 -2.02
N GLU A 57 -5.39 -6.05 -3.06
CA GLU A 57 -4.50 -6.77 -3.97
C GLU A 57 -3.45 -5.81 -4.53
N ALA A 58 -3.88 -4.67 -5.06
CA ALA A 58 -2.99 -3.67 -5.62
C ALA A 58 -2.02 -3.11 -4.55
N ALA A 59 -2.52 -2.78 -3.34
CA ALA A 59 -1.69 -2.27 -2.25
C ALA A 59 -0.61 -3.28 -1.80
N VAL A 60 -0.98 -4.56 -1.66
CA VAL A 60 -0.05 -5.63 -1.27
C VAL A 60 0.97 -5.89 -2.37
N PHE A 61 0.55 -5.87 -3.63
CA PHE A 61 1.45 -6.02 -4.77
C PHE A 61 2.51 -4.91 -4.81
N SER A 62 2.12 -3.65 -4.59
CA SER A 62 3.09 -2.54 -4.43
C SER A 62 4.12 -2.81 -3.34
N VAL A 63 3.68 -3.28 -2.17
CA VAL A 63 4.57 -3.59 -1.05
C VAL A 63 5.57 -4.67 -1.43
N PHE A 64 5.11 -5.73 -2.11
CA PHE A 64 6.01 -6.79 -2.54
C PHE A 64 7.05 -6.31 -3.55
N ILE A 65 6.71 -5.43 -4.49
CA ILE A 65 7.71 -4.84 -5.40
C ILE A 65 8.77 -4.07 -4.61
N GLU A 66 8.37 -3.20 -3.68
CA GLU A 66 9.32 -2.42 -2.90
C GLU A 66 10.20 -3.30 -2.01
N LEU A 67 9.66 -4.36 -1.41
CA LEU A 67 10.44 -5.32 -0.62
C LEU A 67 11.44 -6.12 -1.47
N VAL A 68 11.08 -6.47 -2.71
CA VAL A 68 12.01 -7.11 -3.66
C VAL A 68 13.12 -6.14 -4.04
N LYS A 69 12.79 -4.88 -4.37
CA LYS A 69 13.77 -3.84 -4.68
C LYS A 69 14.73 -3.56 -3.52
N GLU A 70 14.22 -3.51 -2.28
CA GLU A 70 15.08 -3.32 -1.10
C GLU A 70 16.08 -4.46 -0.91
N ARG A 71 15.71 -5.70 -1.29
CA ARG A 71 16.63 -6.85 -1.27
C ARG A 71 17.62 -6.84 -2.42
N ASP A 72 17.21 -6.40 -3.61
CA ASP A 72 18.09 -6.34 -4.79
C ASP A 72 19.17 -5.24 -4.65
N VAL A 73 18.96 -4.25 -3.78
CA VAL A 73 19.90 -3.15 -3.52
C VAL A 73 20.99 -3.54 -2.51
N ASP A 74 20.89 -4.71 -1.86
CA ASP A 74 21.87 -5.22 -0.89
C ASP A 74 22.50 -6.54 -1.43
N PRO A 75 23.59 -6.46 -2.23
CA PRO A 75 24.29 -7.63 -2.79
C PRO A 75 25.15 -8.39 -1.78
#